data_AF-A0A316IE46-F1
#
_entry.id   AF-A0A316IE46-F1
#
_cell.length_a   1.000
_cell.length_b   1.000
_cell.length_c   1.000
_cell.angle_alpha   90.00
_cell.angle_beta   90.00
_cell.angle_gamma   90.00
#
_symmetry.space_group_name_H-M   'P 1'
#
loop_
_entity.id
_entity.type
_entity.pdbx_description
1 polymer ?
#
loop_
_entity_poly.entity_id
_entity_poly.type
_entity_poly.pdbx_seq_one_letter_code
_entity_poly.pdbx_strand_id
1 'polypeptide(L)'
;MVPNPGGEARLSRGGGTSAQFGGKSQCAKDRRASLACARSLLYWPFSAGFITPVANAAPAPSELPNEASAMAAARKFDKQVKVSALTTEATETIANPNGKMTFIQSLKPERAKCGDKWVPVDTKLRKHSDGLIRPEAAVVDLQFAGAGKDKPLALVAKYGVEVGLTWLEALPEPKVDGAKTTY
;
A
#
# COMPACT_ATOMS: atom_id res chain seq x y z
N MET A 1 -27.63 25.26 14.29
CA MET A 1 -27.15 26.11 13.18
C MET A 1 -25.70 25.74 12.89
N VAL A 2 -25.45 24.94 11.85
CA VAL A 2 -24.11 24.80 11.27
C VAL A 2 -23.98 25.95 10.27
N PRO A 3 -23.00 26.86 10.38
CA PRO A 3 -22.81 27.87 9.35
C PRO A 3 -22.45 27.15 8.05
N ASN A 4 -23.16 27.48 6.97
CA ASN A 4 -22.91 27.01 5.62
C ASN A 4 -21.83 27.92 4.99
N PRO A 5 -20.57 27.48 4.83
CA PRO A 5 -19.61 28.25 4.06
C PRO A 5 -19.86 27.92 2.59
N GLY A 6 -20.69 28.74 1.95
CA GLY A 6 -20.93 28.69 0.51
C GLY A 6 -19.67 29.09 -0.25
N GLY A 7 -18.72 28.17 -0.39
CA GLY A 7 -17.64 28.27 -1.36
C GLY A 7 -17.94 27.39 -2.57
N GLU A 8 -17.73 27.92 -3.76
CA GLU A 8 -17.97 27.20 -5.00
C GLU A 8 -16.76 26.35 -5.38
N ALA A 9 -16.99 25.07 -5.66
CA ALA A 9 -15.96 24.12 -6.06
C ALA A 9 -15.84 24.09 -7.59
N ARG A 10 -14.63 24.22 -8.15
CA ARG A 10 -14.40 24.12 -9.60
C ARG A 10 -13.48 22.95 -9.96
N LEU A 11 -13.94 22.12 -10.91
CA LEU A 11 -13.13 21.09 -11.54
C LEU A 11 -12.22 21.73 -12.61
N SER A 12 -10.92 21.51 -12.51
CA SER A 12 -9.96 21.92 -13.55
C SER A 12 -9.34 20.68 -14.20
N ARG A 13 -9.38 20.62 -15.54
CA ARG A 13 -8.49 19.75 -16.34
C ARG A 13 -7.26 20.56 -16.72
N GLY A 14 -6.18 20.43 -15.96
CA GLY A 14 -4.93 21.11 -16.24
C GLY A 14 -4.11 20.36 -17.28
N GLY A 15 -4.03 20.89 -18.50
CA GLY A 15 -2.90 20.63 -19.40
C GLY A 15 -1.78 21.63 -19.07
N GLY A 16 -0.63 21.14 -18.61
CA GLY A 16 0.61 21.91 -18.57
C GLY A 16 0.92 22.64 -17.25
N THR A 17 1.47 21.93 -16.27
CA THR A 17 2.80 22.15 -15.65
C THR A 17 2.88 21.13 -14.52
N SER A 18 3.82 20.19 -14.63
CA SER A 18 4.05 19.17 -13.61
C SER A 18 4.47 19.84 -12.30
N ALA A 19 3.51 20.15 -11.43
CA ALA A 19 3.76 20.11 -10.00
C ALA A 19 4.13 18.65 -9.73
N GLN A 20 5.42 18.38 -9.62
CA GLN A 20 5.93 17.05 -9.33
C GLN A 20 5.16 16.50 -8.14
N PHE A 21 4.49 15.36 -8.32
CA PHE A 21 4.04 14.49 -7.25
C PHE A 21 5.26 13.99 -6.47
N GLY A 22 5.87 14.89 -5.71
CA GLY A 22 6.99 14.65 -4.82
C GLY A 22 6.46 14.08 -3.52
N GLY A 23 6.05 12.82 -3.56
CA GLY A 23 5.54 12.16 -2.37
C GLY A 23 5.22 10.72 -2.68
N LYS A 24 6.25 9.88 -2.72
CA LYS A 24 6.08 8.42 -2.68
C LYS A 24 5.03 8.11 -1.61
N SER A 25 3.96 7.43 -1.97
CA SER A 25 2.89 6.99 -1.09
C SER A 25 3.55 6.30 0.12
N GLN A 26 3.69 7.02 1.23
CA GLN A 26 4.29 6.53 2.46
C GLN A 26 3.22 5.70 3.16
N CYS A 27 3.02 4.49 2.65
CA CYS A 27 2.24 3.45 3.30
C CYS A 27 2.86 3.24 4.69
N ALA A 28 2.04 3.30 5.75
CA ALA A 28 2.48 3.31 7.15
C ALA A 28 3.60 2.28 7.39
N LYS A 29 4.81 2.78 7.61
CA LYS A 29 6.02 1.98 7.76
C LYS A 29 5.91 1.16 9.06
N ASP A 30 5.83 -0.17 8.92
CA ASP A 30 5.76 -1.14 10.03
C ASP A 30 6.81 -0.86 11.12
N ARG A 31 6.35 -0.57 12.34
CA ARG A 31 7.20 -0.44 13.53
C ARG A 31 7.52 -1.83 14.10
N ARG A 32 8.65 -2.42 13.68
CA ARG A 32 9.22 -3.61 14.36
C ARG A 32 10.29 -3.15 15.37
N ALA A 33 9.92 -3.04 16.64
CA ALA A 33 10.85 -2.87 17.74
C ALA A 33 11.50 -4.22 18.07
N SER A 34 12.81 -4.34 17.85
CA SER A 34 13.59 -5.51 18.25
C SER A 34 13.94 -5.41 19.74
N LEU A 35 13.51 -6.39 20.54
CA LEU A 35 14.05 -6.61 21.88
C LEU A 35 15.40 -7.35 21.78
N ALA A 36 16.46 -6.75 22.31
CA ALA A 36 17.74 -7.41 22.52
C ALA A 36 17.80 -7.98 23.95
N CYS A 37 17.96 -9.30 24.09
CA CYS A 37 18.27 -9.95 25.37
C CYS A 37 19.79 -10.03 25.57
N ALA A 38 20.27 -9.50 26.69
CA ALA A 38 21.67 -9.59 27.13
C ALA A 38 21.98 -10.96 27.76
N ARG A 39 23.15 -11.53 27.45
CA ARG A 39 23.66 -12.83 27.91
C ARG A 39 24.69 -12.65 29.05
N SER A 40 24.52 -13.38 30.15
CA SER A 40 25.55 -13.57 31.19
C SER A 40 26.19 -14.95 31.04
N LEU A 41 27.51 -15.03 31.17
CA LEU A 41 28.35 -16.22 30.95
C LEU A 41 28.62 -16.97 32.27
N LEU A 42 28.27 -18.26 32.33
CA LEU A 42 28.81 -19.23 33.30
C LEU A 42 29.30 -20.46 32.51
N TYR A 43 30.56 -20.82 32.75
CA TYR A 43 31.36 -21.75 31.97
C TYR A 43 31.13 -23.19 32.46
N TRP A 44 30.45 -24.02 31.66
CA TRP A 44 30.33 -25.47 31.88
C TRP A 44 31.02 -26.20 30.71
N PRO A 45 31.89 -27.21 30.96
CA PRO A 45 32.45 -28.02 29.88
C PRO A 45 31.36 -28.92 29.30
N PHE A 46 30.67 -28.43 28.26
CA PHE A 46 29.70 -29.18 27.50
C PHE A 46 30.43 -30.02 26.45
N SER A 47 30.39 -31.34 26.60
CA SER A 47 30.90 -32.27 25.58
C SER A 47 30.25 -31.97 24.23
N ALA A 48 31.07 -31.75 23.21
CA ALA A 48 30.65 -31.38 21.86
C ALA A 48 30.00 -32.59 21.15
N GLY A 49 28.69 -32.75 21.30
CA GLY A 49 27.88 -33.50 20.35
C GLY A 49 27.77 -32.72 19.06
N PHE A 50 28.21 -33.29 17.94
CA PHE A 50 28.02 -32.69 16.62
C PHE A 50 26.54 -32.70 16.26
N ILE A 51 25.84 -31.59 16.53
CA ILE A 51 24.52 -31.32 15.95
C ILE A 51 24.78 -31.02 14.48
N THR A 52 24.52 -31.95 13.59
CA THR A 52 24.48 -31.66 12.15
C THR A 52 23.37 -30.65 11.90
N PRO A 53 23.67 -29.43 11.42
CA PRO A 53 22.61 -28.50 11.05
C PRO A 53 21.84 -29.14 9.90
N VAL A 54 20.56 -29.46 10.13
CA VAL A 54 19.64 -29.81 9.05
C VAL A 54 19.64 -28.59 8.14
N ALA A 55 20.11 -28.75 6.90
CA ALA A 55 20.12 -27.67 5.92
C ALA A 55 18.69 -27.12 5.84
N ASN A 56 18.51 -25.90 6.33
CA ASN A 56 17.20 -25.27 6.43
C ASN A 56 16.73 -25.06 4.99
N ALA A 57 15.86 -25.95 4.50
CA ALA A 57 15.33 -25.88 3.15
C ALA A 57 14.74 -24.48 2.94
N ALA A 58 15.16 -23.81 1.85
CA ALA A 58 14.71 -22.47 1.56
C ALA A 58 13.17 -22.44 1.55
N PRO A 59 12.54 -21.46 2.23
CA PRO A 59 11.10 -21.36 2.25
C PRO A 59 10.56 -21.20 0.83
N ALA A 60 9.44 -21.86 0.54
CA ALA A 60 8.77 -21.74 -0.75
C ALA A 60 8.42 -20.27 -1.04
N PRO A 61 8.64 -19.79 -2.26
CA PRO A 61 8.21 -18.45 -2.64
C PRO A 61 6.68 -18.40 -2.63
N SER A 62 6.12 -17.36 -2.01
CA SER A 62 4.66 -17.14 -2.00
C SER A 62 4.14 -16.49 -3.28
N GLU A 63 5.03 -15.86 -4.05
CA GLU A 63 4.70 -15.07 -5.23
C GLU A 63 5.88 -15.06 -6.21
N LEU A 64 5.57 -15.21 -7.51
CA LEU A 64 6.54 -15.17 -8.60
C LEU A 64 5.94 -14.39 -9.79
N PRO A 65 6.76 -13.73 -10.62
CA PRO A 65 6.24 -12.87 -11.69
C PRO A 65 5.59 -13.64 -12.83
N ASN A 66 6.08 -14.84 -13.14
CA ASN A 66 5.67 -15.58 -14.33
C ASN A 66 4.92 -16.84 -13.94
N GLU A 67 3.88 -17.15 -14.71
CA GLU A 67 3.05 -18.35 -14.55
C GLU A 67 3.86 -19.65 -14.54
N ALA A 68 4.81 -19.81 -15.46
CA ALA A 68 5.63 -21.01 -15.56
C ALA A 68 6.48 -21.22 -14.29
N SER A 69 7.12 -20.16 -13.80
CA SER A 69 7.92 -20.20 -12.57
C SER A 69 7.06 -20.45 -11.34
N ALA A 70 5.88 -19.81 -11.26
CA ALA A 70 4.90 -20.01 -10.20
C ALA A 70 4.40 -21.46 -10.16
N MET A 71 4.09 -22.05 -11.32
CA MET A 71 3.65 -23.44 -11.44
C MET A 71 4.75 -24.43 -11.06
N ALA A 72 5.99 -24.19 -11.51
CA ALA A 72 7.13 -25.03 -11.14
C ALA A 72 7.38 -25.00 -9.62
N ALA A 73 7.33 -23.81 -9.01
CA ALA A 73 7.45 -23.67 -7.57
C ALA A 73 6.27 -24.34 -6.83
N ALA A 74 5.05 -24.14 -7.30
CA ALA A 74 3.86 -24.71 -6.67
C ALA A 74 3.90 -26.23 -6.60
N ARG A 75 4.36 -26.89 -7.68
CA ARG A 75 4.57 -28.33 -7.73
C ARG A 75 5.75 -28.78 -6.86
N LYS A 76 6.88 -28.05 -6.92
CA LYS A 76 8.10 -28.40 -6.19
C LYS A 76 7.91 -28.35 -4.67
N PHE A 77 7.18 -27.35 -4.20
CA PHE A 77 7.02 -27.07 -2.78
C PHE A 77 5.67 -27.53 -2.21
N ASP A 78 4.80 -28.10 -3.04
CA ASP A 78 3.43 -28.48 -2.70
C ASP A 78 2.65 -27.33 -2.03
N LYS A 79 2.82 -26.11 -2.55
CA LYS A 79 2.19 -24.89 -2.03
C LYS A 79 1.60 -24.04 -3.15
N GLN A 80 0.57 -23.27 -2.83
CA GLN A 80 0.04 -22.28 -3.75
C GLN A 80 1.03 -21.12 -3.91
N VAL A 81 1.21 -20.66 -5.16
CA VAL A 81 2.10 -19.55 -5.50
C VAL A 81 1.36 -18.54 -6.36
N LYS A 82 1.34 -17.28 -5.96
CA LYS A 82 0.69 -16.19 -6.70
C LYS A 82 1.52 -15.77 -7.91
N VAL A 83 0.84 -15.36 -8.99
CA VAL A 83 1.47 -14.80 -10.18
C VAL A 83 1.38 -13.27 -10.11
N SER A 84 2.49 -12.62 -9.77
CA SER A 84 2.49 -11.17 -9.49
C SER A 84 2.20 -10.32 -10.72
N ALA A 85 2.66 -10.74 -11.90
CA ALA A 85 2.42 -10.00 -13.14
C ALA A 85 0.95 -9.97 -13.56
N LEU A 86 0.14 -10.92 -13.08
CA LEU A 86 -1.29 -11.02 -13.35
C LEU A 86 -2.15 -10.51 -12.18
N THR A 87 -1.51 -10.05 -11.11
CA THR A 87 -2.20 -9.48 -9.96
C THR A 87 -2.61 -8.05 -10.29
N THR A 88 -3.89 -7.76 -10.13
CA THR A 88 -4.45 -6.41 -10.27
C THR A 88 -5.20 -6.02 -9.00
N GLU A 89 -5.80 -4.83 -9.04
CA GLU A 89 -6.63 -4.25 -7.99
C GLU A 89 -7.79 -5.16 -7.55
N ALA A 90 -8.33 -5.95 -8.49
CA ALA A 90 -9.50 -6.81 -8.29
C ALA A 90 -9.33 -8.24 -8.82
N THR A 91 -8.15 -8.60 -9.36
CA THR A 91 -7.88 -9.95 -9.88
C THR A 91 -6.61 -10.54 -9.30
N GLU A 92 -6.60 -11.87 -9.19
CA GLU A 92 -5.46 -12.65 -8.75
C GLU A 92 -5.36 -13.94 -9.55
N THR A 93 -4.16 -14.41 -9.81
CA THR A 93 -3.92 -15.73 -10.41
C THR A 93 -2.99 -16.52 -9.50
N ILE A 94 -3.43 -17.73 -9.13
CA ILE A 94 -2.73 -18.61 -8.20
C ILE A 94 -2.39 -19.90 -8.93
N ALA A 95 -1.12 -20.27 -8.95
CA ALA A 95 -0.67 -21.59 -9.37
C ALA A 95 -0.85 -22.59 -8.23
N ASN A 96 -1.53 -23.70 -8.49
CA ASN A 96 -1.78 -24.76 -7.51
C ASN A 96 -0.83 -25.95 -7.73
N PRO A 97 -0.50 -26.71 -6.66
CA PRO A 97 0.34 -27.90 -6.77
C PRO A 97 -0.20 -28.98 -7.70
N ASN A 98 -1.53 -29.07 -7.81
CA ASN A 98 -2.23 -30.02 -8.69
C ASN A 98 -2.07 -29.73 -10.20
N GLY A 99 -1.29 -28.73 -10.57
CA GLY A 99 -1.03 -28.37 -11.96
C GLY A 99 -2.08 -27.46 -12.60
N LYS A 100 -3.14 -27.06 -11.87
CA LYS A 100 -4.15 -26.10 -12.32
C LYS A 100 -3.84 -24.69 -11.80
N MET A 101 -4.35 -23.67 -12.49
CA MET A 101 -4.36 -22.30 -11.99
C MET A 101 -5.76 -21.90 -11.54
N THR A 102 -5.83 -21.07 -10.50
CA THR A 102 -7.07 -20.47 -10.02
C THR A 102 -7.03 -18.98 -10.34
N PHE A 103 -8.02 -18.52 -11.09
CA PHE A 103 -8.27 -17.11 -11.35
C PHE A 103 -9.37 -16.61 -10.40
N ILE A 104 -9.07 -15.58 -9.61
CA ILE A 104 -10.01 -14.96 -8.68
C ILE A 104 -10.30 -13.55 -9.20
N GLN A 105 -11.57 -13.21 -9.30
CA GLN A 105 -12.05 -11.88 -9.68
C GLN A 105 -13.08 -11.39 -8.68
N SER A 106 -12.88 -10.16 -8.22
CA SER A 106 -13.77 -9.49 -7.28
C SER A 106 -14.57 -8.39 -7.97
N LEU A 107 -15.77 -8.11 -7.45
CA LEU A 107 -16.66 -7.06 -7.98
C LEU A 107 -16.15 -5.64 -7.67
N LYS A 108 -15.28 -5.52 -6.68
CA LYS A 108 -14.64 -4.27 -6.26
C LYS A 108 -13.15 -4.50 -6.04
N PRO A 109 -12.32 -3.46 -6.14
CA PRO A 109 -10.94 -3.56 -5.74
C PRO A 109 -10.78 -3.98 -4.28
N GLU A 110 -9.91 -4.96 -4.05
CA GLU A 110 -9.56 -5.44 -2.71
C GLU A 110 -8.13 -5.06 -2.31
N ARG A 111 -7.31 -4.72 -3.30
CA ARG A 111 -5.91 -4.34 -3.11
C ARG A 111 -5.55 -3.09 -3.90
N ALA A 112 -4.64 -2.31 -3.31
CA ALA A 112 -4.03 -1.14 -3.91
C ALA A 112 -2.53 -1.38 -4.11
N LYS A 113 -1.95 -0.72 -5.11
CA LYS A 113 -0.52 -0.81 -5.39
C LYS A 113 0.21 0.33 -4.67
N CYS A 114 1.02 -0.01 -3.67
CA CYS A 114 1.85 0.94 -2.94
C CYS A 114 3.33 0.70 -3.29
N GLY A 115 3.87 1.53 -4.18
CA GLY A 115 5.17 1.26 -4.81
C GLY A 115 5.12 -0.04 -5.61
N ASP A 116 5.99 -0.99 -5.28
CA ASP A 116 6.04 -2.30 -5.94
C ASP A 116 5.22 -3.39 -5.22
N LYS A 117 4.48 -3.01 -4.16
CA LYS A 117 3.74 -3.97 -3.33
C LYS A 117 2.24 -3.81 -3.46
N TRP A 118 1.54 -4.94 -3.54
CA TRP A 118 0.11 -4.99 -3.35
C TRP A 118 -0.22 -5.06 -1.86
N VAL A 119 -1.08 -4.17 -1.38
CA VAL A 119 -1.57 -4.15 0.00
C VAL A 119 -3.10 -4.12 -0.02
N PRO A 120 -3.78 -4.62 1.03
CA PRO A 120 -5.23 -4.48 1.14
C PRO A 120 -5.65 -3.01 1.04
N VAL A 121 -6.78 -2.74 0.41
CA VAL A 121 -7.35 -1.38 0.37
C VAL A 121 -7.68 -0.95 1.81
N ASP A 122 -7.14 0.20 2.21
CA ASP A 122 -7.44 0.88 3.47
C ASP A 122 -7.69 2.37 3.20
N THR A 123 -8.95 2.77 3.22
CA THR A 123 -9.39 4.12 2.88
C THR A 123 -9.32 5.08 4.06
N LYS A 124 -8.80 4.67 5.23
CA LYS A 124 -8.63 5.56 6.37
C LYS A 124 -7.67 6.69 6.02
N LEU A 125 -8.12 7.91 6.24
CA LEU A 125 -7.35 9.11 5.97
C LEU A 125 -6.42 9.43 7.15
N ARG A 126 -5.22 9.90 6.83
CA ARG A 126 -4.25 10.40 7.80
C ARG A 126 -3.60 11.67 7.30
N LYS A 127 -3.28 12.57 8.25
CA LYS A 127 -2.37 13.70 8.01
C LYS A 127 -0.94 13.16 7.94
N HIS A 128 -0.23 13.45 6.86
CA HIS A 128 1.18 13.11 6.68
C HIS A 128 2.09 14.29 7.05
N SER A 129 3.39 14.03 7.17
CA SER A 129 4.39 15.04 7.56
C SER A 129 4.57 16.17 6.55
N ASP A 130 4.11 15.98 5.31
CA ASP A 130 4.10 17.00 4.26
C ASP A 130 2.85 17.90 4.31
N GLY A 131 2.00 17.74 5.34
CA GLY A 131 0.79 18.53 5.54
C GLY A 131 -0.40 18.10 4.69
N LEU A 132 -0.26 17.04 3.89
CA LEU A 132 -1.33 16.50 3.06
C LEU A 132 -2.06 15.36 3.77
N ILE A 133 -3.34 15.21 3.47
CA ILE A 133 -4.19 14.15 3.99
C ILE A 133 -4.40 13.10 2.90
N ARG A 134 -4.08 11.84 3.19
CA ARG A 134 -4.17 10.75 2.21
C ARG A 134 -4.77 9.49 2.83
N PRO A 135 -5.41 8.61 2.05
CA PRO A 135 -5.74 7.27 2.49
C PRO A 135 -4.47 6.44 2.70
N GLU A 136 -4.51 5.50 3.65
CA GLU A 136 -3.40 4.58 3.93
C GLU A 136 -3.07 3.69 2.71
N ALA A 137 -4.10 3.23 2.00
CA ALA A 137 -3.97 2.47 0.75
C ALA A 137 -5.25 2.57 -0.11
N ALA A 138 -5.15 3.25 -1.26
CA ALA A 138 -6.27 3.38 -2.20
C ALA A 138 -5.85 3.05 -3.63
N VAL A 139 -6.80 2.60 -4.44
CA VAL A 139 -6.63 2.31 -5.88
C VAL A 139 -6.43 3.55 -6.75
N VAL A 140 -6.63 4.74 -6.18
CA VAL A 140 -6.35 6.03 -6.81
C VAL A 140 -5.44 6.82 -5.89
N ASP A 141 -4.59 7.64 -6.48
CA ASP A 141 -3.74 8.56 -5.75
C ASP A 141 -4.57 9.77 -5.34
N LEU A 142 -5.23 9.68 -4.18
CA LEU A 142 -6.06 10.74 -3.60
C LEU A 142 -5.30 11.54 -2.55
N GLN A 143 -5.35 12.86 -2.65
CA GLN A 143 -4.74 13.77 -1.69
C GLN A 143 -5.68 14.92 -1.38
N PHE A 144 -5.83 15.24 -0.10
CA PHE A 144 -6.52 16.44 0.35
C PHE A 144 -5.53 17.42 0.98
N ALA A 145 -5.75 18.71 0.80
CA ALA A 145 -4.89 19.77 1.33
C ALA A 145 -4.99 19.90 2.86
N GLY A 146 -3.94 20.43 3.49
CA GLY A 146 -4.06 20.97 4.84
C GLY A 146 -4.83 22.30 4.86
N ALA A 147 -4.83 22.99 6.00
CA ALA A 147 -5.23 24.40 6.03
C ALA A 147 -4.28 25.26 5.16
N GLY A 148 -4.81 26.35 4.61
CA GLY A 148 -4.01 27.34 3.88
C GLY A 148 -4.62 27.81 2.57
N LYS A 149 -3.81 28.51 1.77
CA LYS A 149 -4.20 29.07 0.46
C LYS A 149 -3.36 28.44 -0.66
N ASP A 150 -3.79 28.64 -1.90
CA ASP A 150 -3.00 28.37 -3.11
C ASP A 150 -2.63 26.89 -3.35
N LYS A 151 -3.41 25.96 -2.77
CA LYS A 151 -3.34 24.52 -3.06
C LYS A 151 -4.72 24.01 -3.46
N PRO A 152 -4.81 23.07 -4.41
CA PRO A 152 -6.06 22.37 -4.67
C PRO A 152 -6.56 21.69 -3.39
N LEU A 153 -7.85 21.82 -3.08
CA LEU A 153 -8.51 21.14 -1.96
C LEU A 153 -8.32 19.63 -2.06
N ALA A 154 -8.54 19.08 -3.26
CA ALA A 154 -8.35 17.68 -3.54
C ALA A 154 -7.64 17.48 -4.88
N LEU A 155 -6.73 16.51 -4.92
CA LEU A 155 -6.11 15.98 -6.13
C LEU A 155 -6.40 14.48 -6.21
N VAL A 156 -6.80 14.03 -7.38
CA VAL A 156 -6.96 12.61 -7.69
C VAL A 156 -6.15 12.31 -8.94
N ALA A 157 -5.26 11.32 -8.86
CA ALA A 157 -4.54 10.80 -10.01
C ALA A 157 -4.77 9.29 -10.19
N LYS A 158 -4.91 8.87 -11.45
CA LYS A 158 -4.90 7.46 -11.86
C LYS A 158 -4.41 7.34 -13.30
N TYR A 159 -3.55 6.36 -13.57
CA TYR A 159 -3.07 6.06 -14.93
C TYR A 159 -2.49 7.27 -15.69
N GLY A 160 -1.78 8.15 -14.98
CA GLY A 160 -1.17 9.35 -15.56
C GLY A 160 -2.15 10.50 -15.83
N VAL A 161 -3.43 10.35 -15.49
CA VAL A 161 -4.43 11.42 -15.55
C VAL A 161 -4.62 11.99 -14.14
N GLU A 162 -4.59 13.32 -14.04
CA GLU A 162 -4.79 14.05 -12.80
C GLU A 162 -6.01 14.99 -12.93
N VAL A 163 -6.83 15.02 -11.88
CA VAL A 163 -7.94 15.96 -11.73
C VAL A 163 -7.84 16.64 -10.37
N GLY A 164 -7.96 17.96 -10.38
CA GLY A 164 -7.92 18.78 -9.17
C GLY A 164 -9.23 19.51 -8.91
N LEU A 165 -9.58 19.59 -7.63
CA LEU A 165 -10.64 20.44 -7.10
C LEU A 165 -9.98 21.61 -6.37
N THR A 166 -10.20 22.83 -6.83
CA THR A 166 -9.63 24.04 -6.20
C THR A 166 -10.71 24.77 -5.41
N TRP A 167 -10.27 25.46 -4.36
CA TRP A 167 -11.09 26.34 -3.53
C TRP A 167 -10.53 27.76 -3.60
N LEU A 168 -11.39 28.77 -3.68
CA LEU A 168 -10.97 30.17 -3.86
C LEU A 168 -10.50 30.82 -2.56
N GLU A 169 -11.09 30.44 -1.44
CA GLU A 169 -10.74 30.96 -0.13
C GLU A 169 -9.68 30.11 0.55
N ALA A 170 -9.15 30.63 1.67
CA ALA A 170 -8.29 29.82 2.53
C ALA A 170 -9.06 28.61 3.05
N LEU A 171 -8.48 27.43 2.91
CA LEU A 171 -8.98 26.23 3.52
C LEU A 171 -8.80 26.31 5.04
N PRO A 172 -9.86 26.11 5.83
CA PRO A 172 -9.76 25.97 7.28
C PRO A 172 -9.05 24.66 7.67
N GLU A 173 -8.82 24.48 8.97
CA GLU A 173 -8.16 23.27 9.48
C GLU A 173 -9.02 22.02 9.27
N PRO A 174 -8.54 21.04 8.47
CA PRO A 174 -9.33 19.85 8.18
C PRO A 174 -9.47 18.94 9.40
N LYS A 175 -10.69 18.45 9.61
CA LYS A 175 -11.03 17.40 10.58
C LYS A 175 -11.14 16.06 9.86
N VAL A 176 -10.35 15.09 10.31
CA VAL A 176 -10.32 13.74 9.74
C VAL A 176 -11.06 12.78 10.65
N ASP A 177 -11.99 12.03 10.07
CA ASP A 177 -12.77 10.98 10.73
C ASP A 177 -12.84 9.75 9.82
N GLY A 178 -12.08 8.71 10.14
CA GLY A 178 -11.99 7.50 9.33
C GLY A 178 -11.61 7.80 7.88
N ALA A 179 -12.51 7.53 6.93
CA ALA A 179 -12.33 7.78 5.50
C ALA A 179 -12.84 9.17 5.04
N LYS A 180 -13.21 10.06 5.96
CA LYS A 180 -13.80 11.37 5.69
C LYS A 180 -12.88 12.49 6.18
N THR A 181 -12.78 13.56 5.39
CA THR A 181 -12.20 14.83 5.81
C THR A 181 -13.24 15.94 5.65
N THR A 182 -13.24 16.94 6.53
CA THR A 182 -14.16 18.09 6.49
C THR A 182 -13.40 19.36 6.80
N TYR A 183 -13.69 20.41 6.04
CA TYR A 183 -13.15 21.76 6.15
C TYR A 183 -14.23 22.67 6.74
#